data_AF-A0A940ZPA5-F1
#
_entry.id   AF-A0A940ZPA5-F1
#
_cell.length_a   1.000
_cell.length_b   1.000
_cell.length_c   1.000
_cell.angle_alpha   90.00
_cell.angle_beta   90.00
_cell.angle_gamma   90.00
#
_symmetry.space_group_name_H-M   'P 1'
#
loop_
_entity.id
_entity.type
_entity.pdbx_description
1 polymer ?
#
loop_
_entity_poly.entity_id
_entity_poly.type
_entity_poly.pdbx_seq_one_letter_code
_entity_poly.pdbx_strand_id
1 'polypeptide(L)' 'MEAPVIASATLAEIYLEQGYAETSIEIYAELVRREPGNKIYSDRLKFLKKQFKASQKKGVLTNLKNKLWNR' A
#
# COMPACT_ATOMS: atom_id res chain seq x y z
N MET A 1 18.47 -18.59 -9.72
CA MET A 1 18.49 -17.14 -9.95
C MET A 1 17.05 -16.68 -9.85
N GLU A 2 16.70 -15.86 -8.86
CA GLU A 2 15.34 -15.34 -8.78
C GLU A 2 15.09 -14.42 -9.98
N ALA A 3 13.98 -14.62 -10.68
CA ALA A 3 13.63 -13.76 -11.80
C ALA A 3 13.44 -12.33 -11.28
N PRO A 4 13.93 -11.30 -11.99
CA PRO A 4 13.72 -9.92 -11.57
C PRO A 4 12.22 -9.66 -11.49
N VAL A 5 11.74 -9.28 -10.31
CA VAL A 5 10.34 -8.88 -10.13
C VAL A 5 10.10 -7.68 -11.06
N ILE A 6 9.21 -7.88 -12.03
CA ILE A 6 8.84 -6.83 -12.99
C ILE A 6 8.03 -5.79 -12.21
N ALA A 7 8.69 -4.72 -11.79
CA ALA A 7 8.00 -3.57 -11.21
C ALA A 7 7.34 -2.79 -12.35
N SER A 8 6.02 -2.83 -12.41
CA SER A 8 5.21 -2.04 -13.34
C SER A 8 4.00 -1.46 -12.60
N ALA A 9 3.50 -0.31 -13.06
CA ALA A 9 2.31 0.31 -12.49
C ALA A 9 1.10 -0.62 -12.62
N THR A 10 0.95 -1.29 -13.78
CA THR A 10 -0.12 -2.26 -14.01
C THR A 10 -0.10 -3.40 -12.98
N LEU A 11 1.08 -3.96 -12.68
CA LEU A 11 1.18 -5.03 -11.68
C LEU A 11 0.81 -4.50 -10.28
N ALA A 12 1.28 -3.31 -9.92
CA ALA A 12 0.95 -2.69 -8.64
C ALA A 12 -0.57 -2.46 -8.48
N GLU A 13 -1.26 -2.06 -9.54
CA GLU A 13 -2.72 -1.86 -9.51
C GLU A 13 -3.49 -3.19 -9.43
N ILE A 14 -3.05 -4.25 -10.14
CA ILE A 14 -3.64 -5.59 -10.01
C ILE A 14 -3.57 -6.09 -8.57
N TYR A 15 -2.42 -5.94 -7.90
CA TYR A 15 -2.28 -6.31 -6.49
C TYR A 15 -3.20 -5.48 -5.58
N LEU A 16 -3.39 -4.19 -5.89
CA LEU A 16 -4.29 -3.34 -5.13
C LEU A 16 -5.75 -3.80 -5.27
N GLU A 17 -6.20 -4.12 -6.48
CA GLU A 17 -7.55 -4.63 -6.76
C GLU A 17 -7.84 -5.95 -6.04
N GLN A 18 -6.82 -6.80 -5.90
CA GLN A 18 -6.90 -8.05 -5.13
C GLN A 18 -6.85 -7.86 -3.61
N GLY A 19 -6.65 -6.63 -3.13
CA GLY A 19 -6.56 -6.30 -1.70
C GLY A 19 -5.15 -6.40 -1.11
N TYR A 20 -4.13 -6.73 -1.92
CA TYR A 20 -2.72 -6.78 -1.53
C TYR A 20 -2.09 -5.37 -1.56
N ALA A 21 -2.63 -4.47 -0.74
CA ALA A 21 -2.23 -3.05 -0.71
C ALA A 21 -0.75 -2.85 -0.31
N GLU A 22 -0.20 -3.71 0.55
CA GLU A 22 1.20 -3.63 0.97
C GLU A 22 2.15 -3.95 -0.19
N THR A 23 1.89 -5.03 -0.93
CA THR A 23 2.65 -5.39 -2.14
C THR A 23 2.55 -4.32 -3.22
N SER A 24 1.37 -3.72 -3.42
CA SER A 24 1.20 -2.57 -4.32
C SER A 24 2.10 -1.39 -3.92
N ILE A 25 2.17 -1.06 -2.62
CA ILE A 25 3.04 -0.01 -2.08
C ILE A 25 4.53 -0.33 -2.32
N GLU A 26 4.95 -1.58 -2.16
CA GLU A 26 6.34 -2.00 -2.42
C GLU A 26 6.73 -1.84 -3.89
N ILE A 27 5.84 -2.24 -4.81
CA ILE A 27 6.09 -2.09 -6.26
C ILE A 27 6.16 -0.60 -6.62
N TYR A 28 5.25 0.24 -6.13
CA TYR A 28 5.32 1.68 -6.36
C TYR A 28 6.55 2.33 -5.72
N ALA A 29 7.05 1.82 -4.60
CA ALA A 29 8.31 2.27 -4.03
C ALA A 29 9.51 1.94 -4.94
N GLU A 30 9.53 0.75 -5.54
CA GLU A 30 10.55 0.37 -6.53
C GLU A 30 10.47 1.23 -7.79
N LEU A 31 9.26 1.50 -8.30
CA LEU A 31 9.05 2.39 -9.45
C LEU A 31 9.58 3.81 -9.19
N VAL A 32 9.35 4.37 -7.99
CA VAL A 32 9.91 5.67 -7.60
C VAL A 32 11.43 5.63 -7.47
N ARG A 33 12.01 4.51 -6.99
CA ARG A 33 13.48 4.36 -6.95
C ARG A 33 14.09 4.37 -8.34
N ARG A 34 13.46 3.70 -9.31
CA ARG A 34 13.90 3.64 -10.71
C ARG A 34 13.70 4.96 -11.44
N GLU A 35 12.59 5.64 -11.17
CA GLU A 35 12.23 6.91 -11.80
C GLU A 35 11.87 8.00 -10.77
N PRO A 36 12.86 8.60 -10.07
CA PRO A 36 12.58 9.57 -9.00
C PRO A 36 11.88 10.85 -9.47
N GLY A 37 12.03 11.20 -10.75
CA GLY A 37 11.37 12.36 -11.36
C GLY A 37 9.91 12.11 -11.76
N ASN A 38 9.45 10.86 -11.74
CA ASN A 38 8.11 10.50 -12.15
C ASN A 38 7.10 10.81 -11.03
N LYS A 39 6.49 11.99 -11.12
CA LYS A 39 5.53 12.47 -10.13
C LYS A 39 4.33 11.54 -9.97
N ILE A 40 3.88 10.88 -11.05
CA ILE A 40 2.74 9.96 -11.04
C ILE A 40 3.01 8.83 -10.03
N TYR A 41 4.18 8.20 -10.09
CA TYR A 41 4.54 7.12 -9.16
C TYR A 41 4.68 7.62 -7.73
N SER A 42 5.31 8.80 -7.56
CA SER A 42 5.51 9.36 -6.22
C SER A 42 4.20 9.76 -5.53
N ASP A 43 3.25 10.31 -6.27
CA ASP A 43 1.97 10.76 -5.74
C ASP A 43 1.03 9.57 -5.48
N ARG A 44 1.04 8.57 -6.37
CA ARG A 44 0.32 7.31 -6.14
C ARG A 44 0.84 6.60 -4.89
N LEU A 45 2.16 6.49 -4.72
CA LEU A 45 2.77 5.91 -3.53
C LEU A 45 2.35 6.62 -2.24
N LYS A 46 2.37 7.96 -2.23
CA LYS A 46 1.92 8.77 -1.08
C LYS A 46 0.45 8.51 -0.76
N PHE A 47 -0.40 8.49 -1.79
CA PHE A 47 -1.84 8.24 -1.65
C PHE A 47 -2.10 6.87 -1.03
N LEU A 48 -1.49 5.81 -1.57
CA LEU A 48 -1.66 4.44 -1.09
C LEU A 48 -1.18 4.28 0.36
N LYS A 49 -0.02 4.86 0.72
CA LYS A 49 0.48 4.86 2.10
C LYS A 49 -0.48 5.56 3.08
N LYS A 50 -1.11 6.66 2.66
CA LYS A 50 -2.11 7.37 3.48
C LYS A 50 -3.35 6.52 3.68
N GLN A 51 -3.87 5.91 2.62
CA GLN A 51 -5.06 5.06 2.68
C GLN A 51 -4.84 3.81 3.53
N PHE A 52 -3.68 3.15 3.38
CA PHE A 52 -3.31 1.97 4.15
C PHE A 52 -3.24 2.27 5.66
N LYS A 53 -2.56 3.36 6.04
CA LYS A 53 -2.51 3.82 7.45
C LYS A 53 -3.88 4.15 8.03
N ALA A 54 -4.76 4.77 7.23
CA ALA A 54 -6.12 5.07 7.67
C ALA A 54 -6.95 3.80 7.89
N SER A 55 -6.79 2.79 7.03
CA SER A 55 -7.44 1.48 7.17
C SER A 55 -7.01 0.75 8.44
N GLN A 56 -5.69 0.70 8.70
CA GLN A 56 -5.12 0.08 9.91
C GLN A 56 -5.64 0.74 11.20
N LYS A 57 -5.70 2.08 11.26
CA LYS A 57 -6.20 2.81 12.43
C LYS A 57 -7.67 2.52 12.75
N LYS A 58 -8.52 2.37 11.72
CA LYS A 58 -9.94 2.04 11.93
C LYS A 58 -10.11 0.69 12.61
N GLY A 59 -9.41 -0.35 12.14
CA GLY A 59 -9.50 -1.70 12.72
C GLY A 59 -9.07 -1.76 14.19
N VAL A 60 -7.98 -1.06 14.55
CA VAL A 60 -7.49 -0.99 15.93
C VAL A 60 -8.48 -0.30 16.86
N LEU A 61 -9.07 0.83 16.44
CA LEU A 61 -9.99 1.60 17.26
C LEU A 61 -11.30 0.84 17.55
N THR A 62 -11.84 0.12 16.57
CA THR A 62 -13.01 -0.75 16.77
C THR A 62 -12.74 -1.88 17.76
N ASN A 63 -11.57 -2.52 17.68
CA ASN A 63 -11.22 -3.62 18.57
C ASN A 63 -11.02 -3.14 20.02
N LEU A 64 -10.42 -1.97 20.20
CA LEU A 64 -10.24 -1.38 21.53
C LEU A 64 -11.59 -0.97 22.16
N LYS A 65 -12.48 -0.36 21.37
CA LYS A 65 -13.81 0.04 21.85
C LYS A 65 -14.63 -1.18 22.29
N ASN A 66 -14.66 -2.24 21.49
CA ASN A 66 -15.37 -3.47 21.85
C ASN A 66 -14.80 -4.13 23.12
N LYS A 67 -13.47 -4.06 23.32
CA LYS A 67 -12.83 -4.59 24.53
C LYS A 67 -13.14 -3.79 25.80
N LEU A 68 -13.35 -2.48 25.68
CA LEU A 68 -13.68 -1.59 26.80
C LEU A 68 -15.16 -1.64 27.21
N TRP A 69 -16.04 -2.07 26.31
CA TRP A 69 -17.50 -2.09 26.54
C TRP A 69 -18.03 -3.48 26.94
N ASN A 70 -17.21 -4.53 26.83
CA ASN A 70 -17.55 -5.91 27.23
C ASN A 70 -17.07 -6.25 28.67
N ARG A 71 -17.02 -5.26 29.57
CA ARG A 71 -16.61 -5.41 30.96
C ARG A 71 -17.65 -4.77 31.88
#